data_AF-A0A7C5PH83-F1
#
_entry.id   AF-A0A7C5PH83-F1
#
_cell.length_a   1.000
_cell.length_b   1.000
_cell.length_c   1.000
_cell.angle_alpha   90.00
_cell.angle_beta   90.00
_cell.angle_gamma   90.00
#
_symmetry.space_group_name_H-M   'P 1'
#
loop_
_entity.id
_entity.type
_entity.pdbx_description
1 polymer ?
#
loop_
_entity_poly.entity_id
_entity_poly.type
_entity_poly.pdbx_seq_one_letter_code
_entity_poly.pdbx_strand_id
1 'polypeptide(L)'
;MKNWKVIAGIVGVFLLGMTAGGLVTARVIKRQAHRAGAPGSPMAAEFITRRLTWELHLTPEQRRQVFAILSETQRELRPLYQRALTESQQKIRAVLRPDQQAKYDRLLAERRAARRPGTMVDKPDERP
;
A
#
# COMPACT_ATOMS: atom_id res chain seq x y z
N MET A 1 5.31 53.06 1.56
CA MET A 1 5.76 51.71 1.12
C MET A 1 5.96 50.80 2.34
N LYS A 2 4.91 50.13 2.86
CA LYS A 2 5.02 49.39 4.15
C LYS A 2 4.45 47.96 4.14
N ASN A 3 3.80 47.54 3.05
CA ASN A 3 3.05 46.28 3.01
C ASN A 3 3.86 45.12 2.41
N TRP A 4 5.00 45.40 1.77
CA TRP A 4 5.86 44.38 1.16
C TRP A 4 6.35 43.34 2.17
N LYS A 5 6.69 43.76 3.39
CA LYS A 5 7.15 42.86 4.45
C LYS A 5 6.06 41.87 4.88
N VAL A 6 4.80 42.30 4.87
CA VAL A 6 3.63 41.46 5.18
C VAL A 6 3.39 40.47 4.05
N ILE A 7 3.45 40.92 2.79
CA ILE A 7 3.33 40.06 1.61
C ILE A 7 4.44 39.00 1.59
N ALA A 8 5.69 39.40 1.85
CA ALA A 8 6.82 38.49 1.94
C ALA A 8 6.64 37.44 3.05
N GLY A 9 6.10 37.83 4.21
CA GLY A 9 5.77 36.91 5.29
C GLY A 9 4.71 35.88 4.90
N ILE A 10 3.62 36.32 4.25
CA ILE A 10 2.54 35.44 3.78
C ILE A 10 3.05 34.45 2.74
N VAL A 11 3.81 34.93 1.74
CA VAL A 11 4.42 34.08 0.71
C VAL A 11 5.38 33.07 1.35
N GLY A 12 6.18 33.48 2.34
CA GLY A 12 7.08 32.60 3.08
C GLY A 12 6.35 31.44 3.78
N VAL A 13 5.25 31.74 4.47
CA VAL A 13 4.41 30.70 5.13
C VAL A 13 3.80 29.75 4.10
N PHE A 14 3.36 30.26 2.96
CA PHE A 14 2.80 29.44 1.88
C PHE A 14 3.84 28.48 1.28
N LEU A 15 5.07 28.97 1.03
CA LEU A 15 6.16 28.14 0.50
C LEU A 15 6.60 27.06 1.49
N LEU A 16 6.63 27.39 2.78
CA LEU A 16 6.87 26.41 3.86
C LEU A 16 5.75 25.36 3.92
N GLY A 17 4.49 25.78 3.78
CA GLY A 17 3.35 24.87 3.69
C GLY A 17 3.41 23.93 2.47
N MET A 18 3.76 24.46 1.29
CA MET A 18 3.88 23.65 0.06
C MET A 18 5.03 22.64 0.14
N THR A 19 6.17 23.03 0.70
CA THR A 19 7.32 22.12 0.85
C THR A 19 7.03 21.01 1.87
N ALA A 20 6.48 21.35 3.04
CA ALA A 20 6.07 20.38 4.05
C ALA A 20 4.98 19.43 3.52
N GLY A 21 3.93 19.98 2.89
CA GLY A 21 2.86 19.21 2.27
C GLY A 21 3.35 18.31 1.14
N GLY A 22 4.24 18.82 0.29
CA GLY A 22 4.84 18.06 -0.82
C GLY A 22 5.68 16.87 -0.34
N LEU A 23 6.51 17.05 0.69
CA LEU A 23 7.32 15.99 1.29
C LEU A 23 6.46 14.86 1.89
N VAL A 24 5.42 15.22 2.65
CA VAL A 24 4.49 14.24 3.24
C VAL A 24 3.76 13.49 2.12
N THR A 25 3.24 14.21 1.14
CA THR A 25 2.49 13.64 0.01
C THR A 25 3.37 12.68 -0.81
N ALA A 26 4.60 13.07 -1.14
CA ALA A 26 5.54 12.21 -1.87
C ALA A 26 5.84 10.90 -1.11
N ARG A 27 5.99 10.97 0.21
CA ARG A 27 6.24 9.78 1.05
C ARG A 27 5.04 8.84 1.09
N VAL A 28 3.82 9.38 1.16
CA VAL A 28 2.58 8.60 1.13
C VAL A 28 2.40 7.92 -0.24
N ILE A 29 2.56 8.67 -1.33
CA ILE A 29 2.45 8.14 -2.70
C ILE A 29 3.46 7.02 -2.92
N LYS A 30 4.72 7.20 -2.52
CA LYS A 30 5.77 6.17 -2.67
C LYS A 30 5.41 4.88 -1.92
N ARG A 31 4.91 4.99 -0.67
CA ARG A 31 4.45 3.82 0.10
C ARG A 31 3.25 3.13 -0.55
N GLN A 32 2.34 3.89 -1.12
CA GLN A 32 1.14 3.37 -1.76
C GLN A 32 1.47 2.68 -3.08
N ALA A 33 2.37 3.25 -3.88
CA ALA A 33 2.91 2.64 -5.09
C ALA A 33 3.61 1.30 -4.82
N HIS A 34 4.45 1.22 -3.77
CA HIS A 34 5.08 -0.04 -3.36
C HIS A 34 4.06 -1.10 -2.94
N ARG A 35 2.94 -0.71 -2.33
CA ARG A 35 1.86 -1.64 -1.96
C ARG A 35 1.03 -2.07 -3.17
N ALA A 36 0.76 -1.15 -4.10
CA ALA A 36 0.00 -1.42 -5.31
C ALA A 36 0.72 -2.44 -6.21
N GLY A 37 2.05 -2.33 -6.35
CA GLY A 37 2.89 -3.25 -7.13
C GLY A 37 3.34 -4.52 -6.40
N ALA A 38 2.89 -4.77 -5.17
CA ALA A 38 3.28 -5.96 -4.42
C ALA A 38 2.66 -7.24 -5.02
N PRO A 39 3.38 -8.39 -5.02
CA PRO A 39 2.83 -9.66 -5.46
C PRO A 39 1.53 -10.01 -4.73
N GLY A 40 0.48 -10.35 -5.49
CA GLY A 40 -0.85 -10.66 -4.94
C GLY A 40 -1.76 -9.45 -4.64
N SER A 41 -1.29 -8.22 -4.89
CA SER A 41 -2.15 -7.02 -4.86
C SER A 41 -3.15 -7.04 -6.03
N PRO A 42 -4.42 -6.66 -5.83
CA PRO A 42 -5.40 -6.54 -6.91
C PRO A 42 -4.98 -5.52 -7.97
N MET A 43 -4.14 -4.54 -7.60
CA MET A 43 -3.64 -3.47 -8.48
C MET A 43 -2.27 -3.76 -9.10
N ALA A 44 -1.69 -4.95 -8.89
CA ALA A 44 -0.35 -5.26 -9.36
C ALA A 44 -0.26 -5.23 -10.89
N ALA A 45 -1.21 -5.88 -11.59
CA ALA A 45 -1.25 -5.88 -13.05
C ALA A 45 -1.34 -4.46 -13.64
N GLU A 46 -2.18 -3.60 -13.07
CA GLU A 46 -2.33 -2.21 -13.54
C GLU A 46 -1.07 -1.38 -13.28
N PHE A 47 -0.48 -1.50 -12.09
CA PHE A 47 0.74 -0.77 -11.73
C PHE A 47 1.92 -1.16 -12.64
N ILE A 48 2.11 -2.46 -12.86
CA ILE A 48 3.17 -2.99 -13.74
C ILE A 48 2.90 -2.57 -15.19
N THR A 49 1.66 -2.70 -15.67
CA THR A 49 1.29 -2.26 -17.02
C THR A 49 1.58 -0.78 -17.23
N ARG A 50 1.20 0.08 -16.29
CA ARG A 50 1.45 1.53 -16.37
C ARG A 50 2.95 1.84 -16.42
N ARG A 51 3.74 1.15 -15.60
CA ARG A 51 5.20 1.30 -15.60
C ARG A 51 5.80 0.87 -16.93
N LEU A 52 5.45 -0.31 -17.44
CA LEU A 52 5.94 -0.80 -18.74
C LEU A 52 5.48 0.08 -19.89
N THR A 53 4.27 0.63 -19.83
CA THR A 53 3.77 1.60 -20.82
C THR A 53 4.67 2.84 -20.87
N TRP A 54 5.08 3.35 -19.70
CA TRP A 54 5.92 4.54 -19.61
C TRP A 54 7.37 4.26 -20.01
N GLU A 55 7.95 3.14 -19.58
CA GLU A 55 9.35 2.79 -19.89
C GLU A 55 9.53 2.35 -21.36
N LEU A 56 8.55 1.64 -21.93
CA LEU A 56 8.65 1.04 -23.27
C LEU A 56 7.82 1.77 -24.34
N HIS A 57 7.09 2.82 -23.96
CA HIS A 57 6.21 3.58 -24.87
C HIS A 57 5.21 2.69 -25.62
N LEU A 58 4.55 1.79 -24.89
CA LEU A 58 3.61 0.81 -25.48
C LEU A 58 2.44 1.50 -26.19
N THR A 59 2.07 0.99 -27.36
CA THR A 59 0.85 1.41 -28.06
C THR A 59 -0.42 1.05 -27.26
N PRO A 60 -1.58 1.64 -27.55
CA PRO A 60 -2.84 1.29 -26.88
C PRO A 60 -3.19 -0.20 -27.01
N GLU A 61 -2.86 -0.83 -28.12
CA GLU A 61 -3.06 -2.26 -28.39
C GLU A 61 -2.10 -3.11 -27.53
N GLN A 62 -0.81 -2.77 -27.53
CA GLN A 62 0.20 -3.47 -26.72
C GLN A 62 -0.10 -3.34 -25.23
N ARG A 63 -0.51 -2.16 -24.77
CA ARG A 63 -0.90 -1.95 -23.36
C ARG A 63 -2.06 -2.86 -22.95
N ARG A 64 -3.07 -3.01 -23.82
CA ARG A 64 -4.21 -3.90 -23.57
C ARG A 64 -3.77 -5.36 -23.46
N GLN A 65 -2.88 -5.81 -24.36
CA GLN A 65 -2.35 -7.17 -24.33
C GLN A 65 -1.51 -7.43 -23.07
N VAL A 66 -0.59 -6.52 -22.73
CA VAL A 66 0.24 -6.62 -21.52
C VAL A 66 -0.62 -6.67 -20.25
N PHE A 67 -1.65 -5.82 -20.17
CA PHE A 67 -2.59 -5.84 -19.05
C PHE A 67 -3.32 -7.18 -18.93
N ALA A 68 -3.78 -7.75 -20.05
CA ALA A 68 -4.47 -9.04 -20.06
C ALA A 68 -3.55 -10.16 -19.55
N ILE A 69 -2.33 -10.25 -20.07
CA ILE A 69 -1.32 -11.24 -19.65
C ILE A 69 -1.05 -11.13 -18.15
N LEU A 70 -0.75 -9.93 -17.65
CA LEU A 70 -0.45 -9.72 -16.24
C LEU A 70 -1.66 -9.99 -15.34
N SER A 71 -2.87 -9.67 -15.80
CA SER A 71 -4.11 -9.93 -15.06
C SER A 71 -4.39 -11.43 -14.94
N GLU A 72 -4.16 -12.19 -15.99
CA GLU A 72 -4.28 -13.65 -16.01
C GLU A 72 -3.25 -14.29 -15.06
N THR A 73 -1.98 -13.92 -15.19
CA THR A 73 -0.92 -14.37 -14.27
C THR A 73 -1.28 -14.06 -12.82
N GLN A 74 -1.82 -12.88 -12.53
CA GLN A 74 -2.24 -12.51 -11.18
C GLN A 74 -3.38 -13.40 -10.66
N ARG A 75 -4.32 -13.81 -11.52
CA ARG A 75 -5.41 -14.73 -11.15
C ARG A 75 -4.87 -16.12 -10.81
N GLU A 76 -3.92 -16.61 -11.59
CA GLU A 76 -3.29 -17.93 -11.38
C GLU A 76 -2.42 -17.96 -10.11
N LEU A 77 -1.66 -16.90 -9.86
CA LEU A 77 -0.76 -16.83 -8.69
C LEU A 77 -1.49 -16.56 -7.38
N ARG A 78 -2.66 -15.92 -7.42
CA ARG A 78 -3.43 -15.57 -6.21
C ARG A 78 -3.71 -16.76 -5.27
N PRO A 79 -4.23 -17.92 -5.73
CA PRO A 79 -4.45 -19.06 -4.85
C PRO A 79 -3.13 -19.64 -4.32
N LEU A 80 -2.07 -19.67 -5.12
CA LEU A 80 -0.76 -20.16 -4.68
C LEU A 80 -0.19 -19.30 -3.55
N TYR A 81 -0.28 -17.99 -3.70
CA TYR A 81 0.14 -17.05 -2.66
C TYR A 81 -0.68 -17.19 -1.37
N GLN A 82 -2.00 -17.37 -1.49
CA GLN A 82 -2.88 -17.59 -0.33
C GLN A 82 -2.56 -18.88 0.42
N ARG A 83 -2.27 -19.97 -0.31
CA ARG A 83 -1.84 -21.25 0.28
C ARG A 83 -0.51 -21.09 1.01
N ALA A 84 0.50 -20.54 0.34
CA ALA A 84 1.82 -20.33 0.94
C ALA A 84 1.77 -19.44 2.21
N LEU A 85 0.94 -18.39 2.20
CA LEU A 85 0.72 -17.56 3.39
C LEU A 85 0.05 -18.34 4.53
N THR A 86 -0.95 -19.16 4.22
CA THR A 86 -1.68 -19.94 5.23
C THR A 86 -0.77 -20.99 5.87
N GLU A 87 -0.01 -21.71 5.05
CA GLU A 87 0.98 -22.68 5.53
C GLU A 87 2.07 -22.01 6.39
N SER A 88 2.57 -20.85 5.96
CA SER A 88 3.55 -20.09 6.73
C SER A 88 2.98 -19.66 8.08
N GLN A 89 1.72 -19.22 8.12
CA GLN A 89 1.06 -18.84 9.38
C GLN A 89 0.93 -20.02 10.34
N GLN A 90 0.62 -21.21 9.84
CA GLN A 90 0.55 -22.43 10.65
C GLN A 90 1.92 -22.83 11.20
N LYS A 91 2.95 -22.80 10.35
CA LYS A 91 4.34 -23.09 10.77
C LYS A 91 4.83 -22.11 11.84
N ILE A 92 4.53 -20.83 11.69
CA ILE A 92 4.84 -19.81 12.70
C ILE A 92 4.09 -20.11 14.00
N ARG A 93 2.79 -20.40 13.93
CA ARG A 93 1.98 -20.69 15.13
C ARG A 93 2.51 -21.90 15.91
N ALA A 94 3.00 -22.92 15.21
CA ALA A 94 3.55 -24.13 15.83
C ALA A 94 4.82 -23.90 16.66
N VAL A 95 5.61 -22.87 16.35
CA VAL A 95 6.84 -22.53 17.12
C VAL A 95 6.60 -21.51 18.23
N LEU A 96 5.39 -20.93 18.30
CA LEU A 96 5.04 -19.96 19.33
C LEU A 96 4.52 -20.64 20.58
N ARG A 97 4.88 -20.10 21.74
CA ARG A 97 4.30 -20.50 23.02
C ARG A 97 2.81 -20.11 23.09
N PRO A 98 2.00 -20.76 23.94
CA PRO A 98 0.57 -20.47 24.05
C PRO A 98 0.23 -18.99 24.31
N ASP A 99 1.00 -18.31 25.16
CA ASP A 99 0.87 -16.87 25.45
C ASP A 99 1.10 -16.00 24.20
N GLN A 100 2.00 -16.42 23.32
CA GLN A 100 2.34 -15.71 22.09
C GLN A 100 1.35 -15.98 20.95
N GLN A 101 0.73 -17.16 20.92
CA GLN A 101 -0.25 -17.54 19.90
C GLN A 101 -1.47 -16.62 19.93
N ALA A 102 -2.00 -16.28 21.12
CA ALA A 102 -3.12 -15.37 21.25
C ALA A 102 -2.81 -13.97 20.68
N LYS A 103 -1.62 -13.44 20.98
CA LYS A 103 -1.16 -12.16 20.42
C LYS A 103 -0.98 -12.25 18.91
N TYR A 104 -0.43 -13.34 18.41
CA TYR A 104 -0.23 -13.56 16.98
C TYR A 104 -1.56 -13.63 16.20
N ASP A 105 -2.54 -14.35 16.73
CA ASP A 105 -3.87 -14.48 16.12
C ASP A 105 -4.58 -13.12 16.06
N ARG A 106 -4.46 -12.29 17.11
CA ARG A 106 -4.97 -10.90 17.12
C ARG A 106 -4.29 -10.04 16.05
N LEU A 107 -2.96 -10.10 15.92
CA LEU A 107 -2.22 -9.36 14.89
C LEU A 107 -2.64 -9.77 13.46
N LEU A 108 -2.93 -11.06 13.24
CA LEU A 108 -3.43 -11.54 11.95
C LEU A 108 -4.87 -11.04 11.67
N ALA A 109 -5.73 -11.01 12.68
CA ALA A 109 -7.09 -10.49 12.57
C ALA A 109 -7.12 -8.99 12.24
N GLU A 110 -6.31 -8.19 12.94
CA GLU A 110 -6.17 -6.74 12.70
C GLU A 110 -5.70 -6.47 11.26
N ARG A 111 -4.71 -7.22 10.76
CA ARG A 111 -4.24 -7.10 9.38
C ARG A 111 -5.29 -7.48 8.35
N ARG A 112 -6.15 -8.46 8.64
CA ARG A 112 -7.27 -8.84 7.75
C ARG A 112 -8.35 -7.76 7.73
N ALA A 113 -8.69 -7.20 8.89
CA ALA A 113 -9.68 -6.13 9.00
C ALA A 113 -9.20 -4.84 8.34
N ALA A 114 -7.93 -4.45 8.51
CA ALA A 114 -7.36 -3.29 7.84
C ALA A 114 -7.29 -3.42 6.30
N ARG A 115 -7.39 -4.65 5.77
CA ARG A 115 -7.46 -4.90 4.32
C ARG A 115 -8.89 -4.89 3.76
N ARG A 116 -9.92 -4.92 4.60
CA ARG A 116 -11.31 -4.74 4.18
C ARG A 116 -11.61 -3.24 4.15
N PRO A 117 -11.97 -2.65 3.00
CA PRO A 117 -12.42 -1.26 2.97
C PRO A 117 -13.73 -1.16 3.78
N GLY A 118 -13.71 -0.47 4.93
CA GLY A 118 -14.91 -0.12 5.70
C GLY A 118 -14.97 -0.56 7.16
N THR A 119 -14.03 -1.35 7.69
CA THR A 119 -14.06 -1.74 9.11
C THR A 119 -13.07 -0.93 9.95
N MET A 120 -13.57 0.09 10.66
CA MET A 120 -12.88 0.63 11.84
C MET A 120 -12.87 -0.49 12.89
N VAL A 121 -11.71 -1.12 13.10
CA VAL A 121 -11.54 -2.03 14.23
C VAL A 121 -11.47 -1.15 15.47
N ASP A 122 -12.52 -1.21 16.28
CA ASP A 122 -12.52 -0.62 17.61
C ASP A 122 -11.38 -1.28 18.40
N LYS A 123 -10.38 -0.48 18.76
CA LYS A 123 -9.14 -0.96 19.35
C LYS A 123 -9.46 -1.22 20.82
N PRO A 124 -9.36 -2.46 21.34
CA PRO A 124 -9.52 -2.68 22.77
C PRO A 124 -8.51 -1.81 23.51
N ASP A 125 -9.00 -0.99 24.42
CA ASP A 125 -8.26 -0.01 25.22
C ASP A 125 -7.19 -0.76 26.03
N GLU A 126 -5.97 -0.84 25.50
CA GLU A 126 -4.81 -1.34 26.22
C GLU A 126 -4.30 -0.21 27.11
N ARG A 127 -4.88 -0.09 28.31
CA ARG A 127 -4.23 0.58 29.43
C ARG A 127 -3.75 -0.46 30.45
N PRO A 128 -2.52 -0.34 30.97
CA PRO A 128 -2.07 -1.13 32.11
C PRO A 128 -2.86 -0.80 33.38
#